data_AF-A0AAV9KGX1-F1
#
_entry.id   AF-A0AAV9KGX1-F1
#
_cell.length_a   1.000
_cell.length_b   1.000
_cell.length_c   1.000
_cell.angle_alpha   90.00
_cell.angle_beta   90.00
_cell.angle_gamma   90.00
#
_symmetry.space_group_name_H-M   'P 1'
#
loop_
_entity.id
_entity.type
_entity.pdbx_description
1 polymer ?
#
loop_
_entity_poly.entity_id
_entity_poly.type
_entity_poly.pdbx_seq_one_letter_code
_entity_poly.pdbx_strand_id
1 'polypeptide(L)'
;MAFLENLLLSHLHNFIHKDFHDVFEEMTLINKFLFLMVHFVDKLNFWHRLPVFLGLAYLGARRRLHQTADGKYNDPFNENAGSEFSFFGRNMMPVDQLNKVINNTSITFSLIKNQET
;
A
#
# COMPACT_ATOMS: atom_id res chain seq x y z
N MET A 1 -13.19 23.75 23.70
CA MET A 1 -12.31 22.82 22.97
C MET A 1 -13.13 21.89 22.06
N ALA A 2 -14.06 21.09 22.58
CA ALA A 2 -14.90 20.19 21.76
C ALA A 2 -15.80 20.89 20.70
N PHE A 3 -16.31 22.09 20.97
CA PHE A 3 -17.16 22.82 20.00
C PHE A 3 -16.39 23.31 18.77
N LEU A 4 -15.13 23.74 18.96
CA LEU A 4 -14.24 24.16 17.86
C LEU A 4 -13.81 22.96 17.02
N GLU A 5 -13.56 21.81 17.65
CA GLU A 5 -13.26 20.55 16.97
C GLU A 5 -14.45 20.09 16.10
N ASN A 6 -15.68 20.17 16.61
CA ASN A 6 -16.88 19.78 15.86
C ASN A 6 -17.18 20.74 14.69
N LEU A 7 -16.97 22.05 14.89
CA LEU A 7 -17.16 23.05 13.83
C LEU A 7 -16.11 22.88 12.73
N LEU A 8 -14.84 22.69 13.09
CA LEU A 8 -13.77 22.41 12.12
C LEU A 8 -14.02 21.09 11.40
N LEU A 9 -14.32 20.00 12.10
CA LEU A 9 -14.58 18.69 11.48
C LEU A 9 -15.75 18.74 10.50
N SER A 10 -16.83 19.48 10.80
CA SER A 10 -17.96 19.61 9.87
C SER A 10 -17.61 20.34 8.56
N HIS A 11 -16.76 21.38 8.64
CA HIS A 11 -16.30 22.11 7.46
C HIS A 11 -15.27 21.30 6.66
N LEU A 12 -14.43 20.52 7.36
CA LEU A 12 -13.45 19.62 6.75
C LEU A 12 -14.10 18.37 6.13
N HIS A 13 -15.22 17.90 6.67
CA HIS A 13 -16.03 16.83 6.10
C HIS A 13 -16.57 17.20 4.71
N ASN A 14 -16.98 18.46 4.51
CA ASN A 14 -17.36 18.99 3.19
C ASN A 14 -16.16 19.15 2.22
N PHE A 15 -14.94 19.21 2.75
CA PHE A 15 -13.72 19.34 1.96
C PHE A 15 -13.15 17.99 1.50
N ILE A 16 -13.47 16.91 2.24
CA ILE A 16 -13.08 15.52 1.99
C ILE A 16 -14.06 14.89 0.99
N HIS A 17 -13.51 14.21 -0.01
CA HIS A 17 -14.31 13.49 -1.01
C HIS A 17 -15.11 12.35 -0.35
N LYS A 18 -16.36 12.14 -0.81
CA LYS A 18 -17.32 11.19 -0.21
C LYS A 18 -16.77 9.77 -0.06
N ASP A 19 -15.92 9.33 -0.98
CA ASP A 19 -15.33 7.98 -1.00
C ASP A 19 -14.34 7.71 0.14
N PHE A 20 -13.90 8.77 0.83
CA PHE A 20 -13.00 8.63 1.97
C PHE A 20 -13.73 8.75 3.30
N HIS A 21 -15.04 9.00 3.34
CA HIS A 21 -15.79 9.16 4.59
C HIS A 21 -15.82 7.86 5.40
N ASP A 22 -16.06 6.70 4.78
CA ASP A 22 -16.12 5.40 5.46
C ASP A 22 -14.76 5.03 6.10
N VAL A 23 -13.70 5.16 5.31
CA VAL A 23 -12.31 4.90 5.75
C VAL A 23 -11.87 5.93 6.80
N PHE A 24 -12.28 7.19 6.64
CA PHE A 24 -11.99 8.26 7.60
C PHE A 24 -12.77 8.06 8.91
N GLU A 25 -13.96 7.47 8.90
CA GLU A 25 -14.73 7.17 10.10
C GLU A 25 -14.09 6.03 10.92
N GLU A 26 -13.54 5.01 10.26
CA GLU A 26 -12.87 3.86 10.85
C GLU A 26 -11.48 4.19 11.45
N MET A 27 -10.81 5.21 10.92
CA MET A 27 -9.45 5.57 11.33
C MET A 27 -9.34 6.11 12.78
N THR A 28 -8.18 5.94 13.40
CA THR A 28 -7.86 6.59 14.68
C THR A 28 -7.76 8.12 14.54
N LEU A 29 -8.05 8.89 15.59
CA LEU A 29 -8.01 10.37 15.56
C LEU A 29 -6.69 10.93 14.98
N ILE A 30 -5.57 10.29 15.30
CA ILE A 30 -4.24 10.67 14.80
C ILE A 30 -4.11 10.37 13.31
N ASN A 31 -4.62 9.23 12.83
CA ASN A 31 -4.63 8.88 11.41
C ASN A 31 -5.60 9.76 10.60
N LYS A 32 -6.75 10.14 11.16
CA LYS A 32 -7.67 11.13 10.57
C LYS A 32 -6.99 12.48 10.37
N PHE A 33 -6.28 12.96 11.38
CA PHE A 33 -5.54 14.21 11.30
C PHE A 33 -4.41 14.16 10.25
N LEU A 34 -3.63 13.06 10.22
CA LEU A 34 -2.60 12.83 9.19
C LEU A 34 -3.19 12.73 7.78
N PHE A 35 -4.30 12.01 7.64
CA PHE A 35 -5.02 11.88 6.37
C PHE A 35 -5.47 13.23 5.86
N LEU A 36 -6.03 14.08 6.72
CA LEU A 36 -6.45 15.42 6.36
C LEU A 36 -5.28 16.31 5.90
N MET A 37 -4.15 16.27 6.62
CA MET A 37 -2.94 17.03 6.25
C MET A 37 -2.38 16.57 4.89
N VAL A 38 -2.29 15.26 4.66
CA VAL A 38 -1.85 14.70 3.37
C VAL A 38 -2.83 15.06 2.24
N HIS A 39 -4.13 14.89 2.47
CA HIS A 39 -5.19 15.19 1.50
C HIS A 39 -5.24 16.68 1.11
N PHE A 40 -4.98 17.57 2.07
CA PHE A 40 -4.90 19.01 1.81
C PHE A 40 -3.70 19.36 0.90
N VAL A 41 -2.53 18.77 1.18
CA VAL A 41 -1.32 18.94 0.35
C VAL A 41 -1.51 18.37 -1.06
N ASP A 42 -2.24 17.25 -1.17
CA ASP A 42 -2.59 16.62 -2.44
C ASP A 42 -3.52 17.50 -3.28
N LYS A 43 -4.53 18.10 -2.67
CA LYS A 43 -5.48 19.00 -3.36
C LYS A 43 -4.83 20.26 -3.91
N LEU A 44 -3.76 20.72 -3.25
CA LEU A 44 -2.94 21.83 -3.73
C LEU A 44 -1.88 21.40 -4.75
N ASN A 45 -1.70 20.10 -4.98
CA ASN A 45 -0.72 19.49 -5.89
C ASN A 45 0.71 20.04 -5.71
N PHE A 46 1.07 20.38 -4.47
CA PHE A 46 2.37 20.99 -4.15
C PHE A 46 3.40 20.00 -3.61
N TRP A 47 3.01 18.74 -3.38
CA TRP A 47 3.85 17.73 -2.73
C TRP A 47 5.26 17.58 -3.34
N HIS A 48 5.39 17.73 -4.66
CA HIS A 48 6.67 17.60 -5.38
C HIS A 48 7.45 18.92 -5.52
N ARG A 49 6.86 20.06 -5.12
CA ARG A 49 7.51 21.38 -5.11
C ARG A 49 7.98 21.80 -3.72
N LEU A 50 7.68 20.99 -2.70
CA LEU A 50 8.09 21.26 -1.33
C LEU A 50 9.60 21.02 -1.16
N PRO A 51 10.25 21.74 -0.23
CA PRO A 51 11.61 21.42 0.19
C PRO A 51 11.74 19.94 0.57
N VAL A 52 12.92 19.37 0.34
CA VAL A 52 13.17 17.92 0.45
C VAL A 52 12.73 17.32 1.80
N PHE A 53 12.93 18.03 2.91
CA PHE A 53 12.53 17.55 4.24
C PHE A 53 11.00 17.49 4.42
N LEU A 54 10.25 18.44 3.85
CA LEU A 54 8.77 18.40 3.80
C LEU A 54 8.28 17.30 2.87
N GLY A 55 8.92 17.13 1.71
CA GLY A 55 8.59 16.07 0.75
C GLY A 55 8.77 14.68 1.35
N LEU A 56 9.89 14.46 2.07
CA LEU A 56 10.16 13.21 2.78
C LEU A 56 9.18 12.96 3.93
N ALA A 57 8.83 14.00 4.70
CA ALA A 57 7.81 13.90 5.75
C ALA A 57 6.44 13.55 5.18
N TYR A 58 6.06 14.16 4.05
CA TYR A 58 4.81 13.88 3.33
C TYR A 58 4.79 12.44 2.76
N LEU A 59 5.87 11.98 2.10
CA LEU A 59 5.99 10.60 1.62
C LEU A 59 5.93 9.60 2.79
N GLY A 60 6.56 9.93 3.91
CA GLY A 60 6.52 9.13 5.13
C GLY A 60 5.13 9.02 5.72
N ALA A 61 4.38 10.13 5.80
CA ALA A 61 3.00 10.16 6.28
C ALA A 61 2.04 9.43 5.33
N ARG A 62 2.16 9.67 4.02
CA ARG A 62 1.38 8.99 2.98
C ARG A 62 1.61 7.48 3.01
N ARG A 63 2.86 7.04 3.05
CA ARG A 63 3.21 5.62 3.20
C ARG A 63 2.65 5.02 4.49
N ARG A 64 2.73 5.74 5.61
CA ARG A 64 2.20 5.29 6.92
C ARG A 64 0.68 5.08 6.90
N LEU A 65 -0.06 5.97 6.22
CA LEU A 65 -1.50 5.82 6.01
C LEU A 65 -1.83 4.63 5.09
N HIS A 66 -1.03 4.36 4.06
CA HIS A 66 -1.21 3.21 3.17
C HIS A 66 -0.82 1.86 3.79
N GLN A 67 0.06 1.85 4.80
CA GLN A 67 0.63 0.62 5.39
C GLN A 67 -0.13 0.11 6.61
N THR A 68 -1.08 0.87 7.17
CA THR A 68 -1.80 0.46 8.37
C THR A 68 -3.24 0.11 7.94
N ALA A 69 -3.67 -1.15 7.97
CA ALA A 69 -3.41 -2.09 9.07
C ALA A 69 -2.97 -3.54 8.73
N ASP A 70 -3.21 -4.09 7.54
CA ASP A 70 -3.02 -5.54 7.25
C ASP A 70 -2.86 -5.89 5.76
N GLY A 71 -2.71 -4.86 4.90
CA GLY A 71 -2.68 -5.02 3.44
C GLY A 71 -4.00 -5.49 2.83
N LYS A 72 -5.04 -5.67 3.66
CA LYS A 72 -6.40 -5.97 3.23
C LYS A 72 -7.05 -4.80 2.51
N TYR A 73 -8.09 -5.12 1.77
CA TYR A 73 -8.91 -4.20 0.99
C TYR A 73 -8.15 -3.50 -0.16
N ASN A 74 -7.13 -4.15 -0.70
CA ASN A 74 -6.40 -3.64 -1.87
C ASN A 74 -7.07 -4.05 -3.21
N ASP A 75 -7.85 -5.13 -3.23
CA ASP A 75 -8.59 -5.63 -4.40
C ASP A 75 -10.12 -5.52 -4.18
N PRO A 76 -10.89 -4.96 -5.14
CA PRO A 76 -12.32 -4.67 -4.99
C PRO A 76 -13.25 -5.89 -4.95
N PHE A 77 -12.80 -7.08 -5.36
CA PHE A 77 -13.63 -8.28 -5.36
C PHE A 77 -13.17 -9.30 -4.31
N ASN A 78 -12.09 -8.99 -3.58
CA ASN A 78 -11.52 -9.84 -2.54
C ASN A 78 -10.76 -9.01 -1.51
N GLU A 79 -11.36 -8.85 -0.33
CA GLU A 79 -10.79 -8.14 0.82
C GLU A 79 -9.41 -8.65 1.26
N ASN A 80 -9.03 -9.89 0.90
CA ASN A 80 -7.78 -10.54 1.27
C ASN A 80 -6.79 -10.69 0.09
N ALA A 81 -7.09 -10.11 -1.08
CA ALA A 81 -6.18 -10.16 -2.22
C ALA A 81 -5.09 -9.09 -2.09
N GLY A 82 -3.83 -9.53 -2.14
CA GLY A 82 -2.66 -8.69 -1.86
C GLY A 82 -2.46 -8.37 -0.38
N SER A 83 -3.36 -8.85 0.49
CA SER A 83 -3.21 -8.74 1.93
C SER A 83 -2.14 -9.68 2.46
N GLU A 84 -1.75 -9.45 3.71
CA GLU A 84 -0.84 -10.34 4.40
C GLU A 84 -1.41 -11.78 4.43
N PHE A 85 -0.56 -12.79 4.18
CA PHE A 85 -0.90 -14.22 4.08
C PHE A 85 -1.74 -14.70 2.87
N SER A 86 -1.86 -13.88 1.82
CA SER A 86 -2.47 -14.30 0.55
C SER A 86 -1.56 -15.23 -0.27
N PHE A 87 -2.13 -16.17 -1.04
CA PHE A 87 -1.36 -17.11 -1.88
C PHE A 87 -0.72 -16.41 -3.09
N PHE A 88 0.49 -16.82 -3.48
CA PHE A 88 1.14 -16.34 -4.71
C PHE A 88 0.47 -16.92 -5.97
N GLY A 89 0.05 -16.03 -6.89
CA GLY A 89 -0.47 -16.41 -8.21
C GLY A 89 0.59 -17.01 -9.14
N ARG A 90 0.15 -17.66 -10.23
CA ARG A 90 1.04 -18.17 -11.29
C ARG A 90 0.56 -17.72 -12.66
N ASN A 91 1.50 -17.31 -13.52
CA ASN A 91 1.19 -16.90 -14.90
C ASN A 91 1.02 -18.09 -15.86
N MET A 92 1.44 -19.29 -15.45
CA MET A 92 1.35 -20.53 -16.24
C MET A 92 0.86 -21.68 -15.36
N MET A 93 0.18 -22.65 -15.97
CA MET A 93 -0.25 -23.86 -15.28
C MET A 93 0.96 -24.54 -14.62
N PRO A 94 0.84 -24.95 -13.34
CA PRO A 94 1.92 -25.64 -12.67
C PRO A 94 2.17 -26.97 -13.38
N VAL A 95 3.39 -27.13 -13.88
CA VAL A 95 3.86 -28.43 -14.37
C VAL A 95 4.43 -29.17 -13.17
N ASP A 96 3.91 -30.35 -12.87
CA ASP A 96 4.50 -31.18 -11.83
C ASP A 96 5.91 -31.59 -12.26
N GLN A 97 6.88 -31.12 -11.47
CA GLN A 97 8.28 -31.37 -11.69
C GLN A 97 8.90 -32.15 -10.52
N LEU A 98 8.10 -32.65 -9.57
CA LEU A 98 8.62 -33.31 -8.35
C LEU A 98 9.61 -34.43 -8.69
N ASN A 99 9.28 -35.25 -9.69
CA ASN A 99 10.12 -36.37 -10.14
C ASN A 99 11.34 -35.94 -10.96
N LYS A 100 11.38 -34.69 -11.46
CA LYS A 100 12.52 -34.10 -12.18
C LYS A 100 13.46 -33.35 -11.25
N VAL A 101 12.94 -32.73 -10.19
CA VAL A 101 13.76 -32.06 -9.16
C VAL A 101 14.65 -33.08 -8.44
N ILE A 102 14.16 -34.30 -8.26
CA ILE A 102 14.92 -35.41 -7.66
C ILE A 102 16.04 -35.93 -8.59
N ASN A 103 15.92 -35.72 -9.90
CA ASN A 103 16.97 -36.09 -10.84
C ASN A 103 18.03 -34.97 -10.85
N ASN A 104 19.29 -35.33 -10.55
CA ASN A 104 20.47 -34.45 -10.37
C ASN A 104 20.85 -33.53 -11.56
N THR A 105 19.96 -33.31 -12.51
CA THR A 105 20.20 -32.55 -13.74
C THR A 105 20.50 -31.08 -13.47
N SER A 106 20.03 -30.50 -12.36
CA SER A 106 20.24 -29.09 -12.00
C SER A 106 21.71 -28.69 -11.80
N ILE A 107 22.55 -29.60 -11.28
CA ILE A 107 23.99 -29.35 -11.11
C ILE A 107 24.72 -29.51 -12.45
N THR A 108 24.35 -30.50 -13.25
CA THR A 108 24.97 -30.73 -14.57
C THR A 108 24.67 -29.58 -15.55
N PHE A 109 23.45 -29.01 -15.52
CA PHE A 109 23.08 -27.86 -16.34
C PHE A 109 23.86 -26.57 -15.99
N SER A 110 24.16 -26.33 -14.70
CA SER A 110 24.97 -25.18 -14.30
C SER A 110 26.45 -25.33 -14.67
N LEU A 111 26.96 -26.57 -14.69
CA LEU A 111 28.32 -26.87 -15.11
C LEU A 111 28.51 -26.71 -16.63
N ILE A 112 27.56 -27.17 -17.45
CA ILE A 112 27.61 -27.01 -18.92
C ILE A 112 27.55 -25.53 -19.31
N LYS A 113 26.68 -24.73 -18.68
CA LYS A 113 26.54 -23.30 -18.99
C LYS A 113 27.80 -22.48 -18.68
N ASN A 114 28.64 -22.93 -17.73
CA ASN A 114 29.92 -22.30 -17.40
C ASN A 114 31.09 -22.76 -18.30
N GLN A 115 30.88 -23.73 -19.19
CA GLN A 115 31.89 -24.20 -20.15
C GLN A 115 31.73 -23.51 -21.54
N GLU A 116 30.61 -22.82 -21.77
CA GLU A 116 30.32 -22.09 -23.02
C GLU A 116 30.70 -20.59 -22.98
N THR A 117 31.42 -20.17 -21.94
CA THR A 117 32.04 -18.83 -21.79
C THR A 117 33.54 -18.95 -21.67
#